data_AF-A0A9D2MJ83-F1
#
_entry.id   AF-A0A9D2MJ83-F1
#
_cell.length_a   1.000
_cell.length_b   1.000
_cell.length_c   1.000
_cell.angle_alpha   90.00
_cell.angle_beta   90.00
_cell.angle_gamma   90.00
#
_symmetry.space_group_name_H-M   'P 1'
#
loop_
_entity.id
_entity.type
_entity.pdbx_description
1 polymer ?
#
loop_
_entity_poly.entity_id
_entity_poly.type
_entity_poly.pdbx_seq_one_letter_code
_entity_poly.pdbx_strand_id
1 'polypeptide(L)'
;MSKKCKNCEAVLPDEANYCLECMTAFDNSIKESKDAPIPNGTFKERLLSQLTGLKSRVSSMSKQQKAALVSALTMLLLLVPLSVYLFSPVDPVGGVTADTATGNDNNGSRPITRVEALFDEVFGTESNPNDPLSENSSTSDTGSGSGNNSVSETVESGAAAGNTEAAAPGNGNSTSTGSGSSSGSDSNGNNSTGSSEPVLNYDDWEYMMEDGDLIVTKYTGNDKNVLVPDKINDINIHKLDKHTFKDNSTLETVTFKNSEDYHIIWISSSTFYNCSSLKKVVFPTNTDMGIFPTFAVKCPNLTDIVVDHWQYKFENGALYYYDTKRWFLYEYCEGNTSSSYTVPDWVTAINNASDNFLNCKYLKKIYLNDKCSGPTPRSNYNLEGIYVGDANPSVADYNGVLYTKFEDFVQFSIYPAGKKDKSFTLPQDSYSYLRNAKNTYLETLTVPKTAEVPQKALEHLLDSFPNLKTIKIEKDHPDLSMFQSYLNDKVNIIKY
;
A
#
# COMPACT_ATOMS: atom_id res chain seq x y z
N MET A 1 -41.79 -8.55 -30.94
CA MET A 1 -42.04 -7.34 -30.11
C MET A 1 -40.82 -7.25 -29.23
N SER A 2 -39.98 -6.23 -29.40
CA SER A 2 -38.68 -6.22 -28.73
C SER A 2 -38.82 -6.23 -27.21
N LYS A 3 -38.20 -7.22 -26.58
CA LYS A 3 -38.17 -7.39 -25.12
C LYS A 3 -37.27 -6.30 -24.54
N LYS A 4 -37.63 -5.68 -23.42
CA LYS A 4 -36.75 -4.76 -22.69
C LYS A 4 -36.19 -5.40 -21.43
N CYS A 5 -34.95 -5.08 -21.09
CA CYS A 5 -34.33 -5.49 -19.84
C CYS A 5 -35.04 -4.81 -18.65
N LYS A 6 -35.41 -5.57 -17.62
CA LYS A 6 -36.06 -5.00 -16.42
C LYS A 6 -35.12 -4.19 -15.51
N ASN A 7 -33.81 -4.36 -15.67
CA ASN A 7 -32.80 -3.74 -14.81
C ASN A 7 -32.18 -2.46 -15.42
N CYS A 8 -32.03 -2.39 -16.75
CA CYS A 8 -31.43 -1.25 -17.45
C CYS A 8 -32.21 -0.77 -18.68
N GLU A 9 -33.40 -1.31 -18.93
CA GLU A 9 -34.31 -0.94 -20.03
C GLU A 9 -33.78 -1.13 -21.47
N ALA A 10 -32.58 -1.68 -21.63
CA ALA A 10 -31.99 -2.06 -22.91
C ALA A 10 -32.94 -2.89 -23.78
N VAL A 11 -32.98 -2.60 -25.08
CA VAL A 11 -33.76 -3.36 -26.06
C VAL A 11 -33.04 -4.67 -26.37
N LEU A 12 -33.72 -5.79 -26.17
CA LEU A 12 -33.19 -7.13 -26.31
C LEU A 12 -33.84 -7.88 -27.48
N PRO A 13 -33.11 -8.81 -28.11
CA PRO A 13 -33.70 -9.81 -29.01
C PRO A 13 -34.77 -10.65 -28.31
N ASP A 14 -35.79 -11.08 -29.05
CA ASP A 14 -36.97 -11.77 -28.51
C ASP A 14 -36.60 -13.10 -27.78
N GLU A 15 -35.45 -13.69 -28.09
CA GLU A 15 -34.94 -14.96 -27.53
C GLU A 15 -33.89 -14.77 -26.40
N ALA A 16 -33.58 -13.54 -26.01
CA ALA A 16 -32.52 -13.28 -25.03
C ALA A 16 -32.93 -13.71 -23.60
N ASN A 17 -32.16 -14.65 -23.04
CA ASN A 17 -32.23 -15.10 -21.64
C ASN A 17 -31.20 -14.39 -20.74
N TYR A 18 -30.46 -13.43 -21.29
CA TYR A 18 -29.39 -12.71 -20.61
C TYR A 18 -29.26 -11.29 -21.19
N CYS A 19 -29.05 -10.28 -20.35
CA CYS A 19 -28.78 -8.91 -20.79
C CYS A 19 -27.27 -8.65 -20.79
N LEU A 20 -26.71 -8.33 -21.96
CA LEU A 20 -25.27 -8.09 -22.10
C LEU A 20 -24.80 -6.71 -21.60
N GLU A 21 -25.71 -5.73 -21.45
CA GLU A 21 -25.35 -4.41 -20.93
C GLU A 21 -25.17 -4.39 -19.42
N CYS A 22 -26.05 -5.08 -18.68
CA CYS A 22 -26.01 -5.10 -17.21
C CYS A 22 -25.73 -6.50 -16.62
N MET A 23 -25.37 -7.45 -17.48
CA MET A 23 -24.98 -8.82 -17.12
C MET A 23 -26.02 -9.59 -16.28
N THR A 24 -27.30 -9.20 -16.39
CA THR A 24 -28.39 -9.77 -15.60
C THR A 24 -29.06 -10.92 -16.37
N ALA A 25 -29.17 -12.10 -15.74
CA ALA A 25 -29.84 -13.27 -16.32
C ALA A 25 -31.37 -13.20 -16.12
N PHE A 26 -32.13 -13.62 -17.13
CA PHE A 26 -33.58 -13.75 -17.07
C PHE A 26 -33.94 -15.21 -16.80
N ASP A 27 -34.03 -15.61 -15.53
CA ASP A 27 -34.53 -16.94 -15.19
C ASP A 27 -36.06 -16.90 -15.05
N ASN A 28 -36.77 -17.44 -16.05
CA ASN A 28 -38.24 -17.62 -16.01
C ASN A 28 -38.66 -19.00 -15.45
N SER A 29 -37.76 -19.76 -14.82
CA SER A 29 -38.06 -21.13 -14.36
C SER A 29 -38.28 -21.29 -12.85
N ILE A 30 -38.20 -20.23 -12.05
CA ILE A 30 -38.49 -20.30 -10.61
C ILE A 30 -39.88 -19.72 -10.34
N LYS A 31 -40.88 -20.61 -10.22
CA LYS A 31 -42.10 -20.28 -9.48
C LYS A 31 -41.69 -19.98 -8.04
N GLU A 32 -41.91 -18.76 -7.60
CA GLU A 32 -41.80 -18.38 -6.19
C GLU A 32 -42.68 -19.31 -5.35
N SER A 33 -42.06 -20.24 -4.62
CA SER A 33 -42.72 -20.86 -3.47
C SER A 33 -42.66 -19.85 -2.33
N LYS A 34 -43.71 -19.04 -2.20
CA LYS A 34 -44.12 -18.55 -0.88
C LYS A 34 -44.35 -19.78 -0.03
N ASP A 35 -43.77 -19.80 1.17
CA ASP A 35 -43.76 -20.90 2.16
C ASP A 35 -42.50 -21.76 2.18
N ALA A 36 -41.38 -21.16 2.61
CA ALA A 36 -40.29 -21.88 3.27
C ALA A 36 -39.99 -21.15 4.60
N PRO A 37 -39.96 -21.83 5.77
CA PRO A 37 -39.67 -21.18 7.03
C PRO A 37 -38.24 -20.62 7.01
N ILE A 38 -38.08 -19.33 7.29
CA ILE A 38 -36.77 -18.73 7.56
C ILE A 38 -36.23 -19.38 8.84
N PRO A 39 -35.10 -20.11 8.82
CA PRO A 39 -34.53 -20.66 10.03
C PRO A 39 -33.79 -19.54 10.77
N ASN A 40 -34.33 -19.10 11.92
CA ASN A 40 -33.59 -18.36 12.93
C ASN A 40 -32.53 -19.27 13.56
N GLY A 41 -31.43 -19.50 12.85
CA GLY A 41 -30.31 -20.33 13.27
C GLY A 41 -28.97 -19.59 13.24
N THR A 42 -28.03 -20.07 14.03
CA THR A 42 -26.66 -19.57 14.21
C THR A 42 -25.87 -19.56 12.89
N PHE A 43 -24.78 -18.77 12.80
CA PHE A 43 -23.90 -18.68 11.62
C PHE A 43 -23.46 -20.06 11.08
N LYS A 44 -23.18 -21.01 11.99
CA LYS A 44 -22.80 -22.38 11.64
C LYS A 44 -23.93 -23.11 10.88
N GLU A 45 -25.18 -22.91 11.27
CA GLU A 45 -26.35 -23.51 10.65
C GLU A 45 -26.67 -22.87 9.29
N ARG A 46 -26.45 -21.56 9.15
CA ARG A 46 -26.55 -20.85 7.85
C ARG A 46 -25.46 -21.32 6.87
N LEU A 47 -24.22 -21.46 7.33
CA LEU A 47 -23.11 -21.95 6.49
C LEU A 47 -23.33 -23.42 6.09
N LEU A 48 -23.76 -24.27 7.03
CA LEU A 48 -24.09 -25.67 6.74
C LEU A 48 -25.29 -25.78 5.79
N SER A 49 -26.31 -24.94 5.93
CA SER A 49 -27.42 -24.84 4.97
C SER A 49 -26.93 -24.48 3.56
N GLN A 50 -26.08 -23.46 3.43
CA GLN A 50 -25.51 -23.03 2.15
C GLN A 50 -24.64 -24.13 1.51
N LEU A 51 -23.78 -24.79 2.29
CA LEU A 51 -22.94 -25.91 1.82
C LEU A 51 -23.77 -27.14 1.44
N THR A 52 -24.87 -27.39 2.15
CA THR A 52 -25.79 -28.49 1.86
C THR A 52 -26.61 -28.20 0.59
N GLY A 53 -27.01 -26.94 0.38
CA GLY A 53 -27.62 -26.46 -0.86
C GLY A 53 -26.67 -26.50 -2.06
N LEU A 54 -25.38 -26.23 -1.85
CA LEU A 54 -24.35 -26.36 -2.90
C LEU A 54 -24.12 -27.83 -3.26
N LYS A 55 -24.04 -28.70 -2.26
CA LYS A 55 -23.88 -30.15 -2.45
C LYS A 55 -25.09 -30.77 -3.15
N SER A 56 -26.31 -30.37 -2.80
CA SER A 56 -27.53 -30.86 -3.46
C SER A 56 -27.58 -30.38 -4.92
N ARG A 57 -27.30 -29.09 -5.19
CA ARG A 57 -27.22 -28.51 -6.54
C ARG A 57 -26.18 -29.20 -7.42
N VAL A 58 -24.97 -29.43 -6.89
CA VAL A 58 -23.92 -30.13 -7.63
C VAL A 58 -24.30 -31.60 -7.83
N SER A 59 -24.93 -32.25 -6.86
CA SER A 59 -25.34 -33.66 -6.99
C SER A 59 -26.45 -33.86 -8.05
N SER A 60 -27.38 -32.91 -8.18
CA SER A 60 -28.48 -32.95 -9.15
C SER A 60 -28.07 -32.60 -10.59
N MET A 61 -26.84 -32.12 -10.82
CA MET A 61 -26.36 -31.79 -12.18
C MET A 61 -26.13 -33.05 -13.03
N SER A 62 -26.39 -32.93 -14.32
CA SER A 62 -26.11 -33.99 -15.30
C SER A 62 -24.59 -34.21 -15.44
N LYS A 63 -24.18 -35.39 -15.95
CA LYS A 63 -22.74 -35.70 -16.16
C LYS A 63 -22.05 -34.67 -17.06
N GLN A 64 -22.75 -34.12 -18.06
CA GLN A 64 -22.20 -33.11 -18.97
C GLN A 64 -21.98 -31.76 -18.27
N GLN A 65 -22.89 -31.34 -17.39
CA GLN A 65 -22.75 -30.09 -16.65
C GLN A 65 -21.63 -30.16 -15.61
N LYS A 66 -21.44 -31.32 -14.96
CA LYS A 66 -20.31 -31.57 -14.05
C LYS A 66 -18.97 -31.55 -14.79
N ALA A 67 -18.91 -32.16 -15.98
CA ALA A 67 -17.71 -32.14 -16.81
C ALA A 67 -17.37 -30.72 -17.31
N ALA A 68 -18.37 -29.92 -17.68
CA ALA A 68 -18.17 -28.52 -18.07
C ALA A 68 -17.64 -27.66 -16.92
N LEU A 69 -18.16 -27.84 -15.70
CA LEU A 69 -17.70 -27.10 -14.51
C LEU A 69 -16.25 -27.44 -14.15
N VAL A 70 -15.90 -28.73 -14.17
CA VAL A 70 -14.51 -29.18 -13.92
C VAL A 70 -13.58 -28.68 -15.02
N SER A 71 -14.00 -28.79 -16.30
CA SER A 71 -13.24 -28.28 -17.44
C SER A 71 -12.96 -26.78 -17.32
N ALA A 72 -13.96 -25.98 -16.94
CA ALA A 72 -13.82 -24.54 -16.73
C ALA A 72 -12.87 -24.21 -15.57
N LEU A 73 -12.97 -24.92 -14.44
CA LEU A 73 -12.06 -24.77 -13.31
C LEU A 73 -10.62 -25.16 -13.68
N THR A 74 -10.44 -26.22 -14.47
CA THR A 74 -9.12 -26.64 -14.96
C THR A 74 -8.53 -25.68 -15.99
N MET A 75 -9.35 -25.11 -16.89
CA MET A 75 -8.90 -24.04 -17.80
C MET A 75 -8.50 -22.79 -17.02
N LEU A 76 -9.26 -22.42 -15.99
CA LEU A 76 -8.93 -21.28 -15.14
C LEU A 76 -7.59 -21.49 -14.43
N LEU A 77 -7.33 -22.69 -13.91
CA LEU A 77 -6.06 -23.07 -13.28
C LEU A 77 -4.87 -23.12 -14.27
N LEU A 78 -5.11 -23.48 -15.54
CA LEU A 78 -4.08 -23.52 -16.60
C LEU A 78 -3.84 -22.15 -17.28
N LEU A 79 -4.77 -21.21 -17.17
CA LEU A 79 -4.63 -19.83 -17.70
C LEU A 79 -3.85 -18.90 -16.77
N VAL A 80 -3.68 -19.24 -15.48
CA VAL A 80 -2.86 -18.47 -14.54
C VAL A 80 -1.36 -18.50 -14.92
N PRO A 81 -0.74 -19.66 -15.26
CA PRO A 81 0.64 -19.68 -15.77
C PRO A 81 0.81 -18.97 -17.11
N LEU A 82 -0.17 -19.08 -18.01
CA LEU A 82 -0.08 -18.50 -19.35
C LEU A 82 -0.24 -16.98 -19.33
N SER A 83 -1.11 -16.42 -18.49
CA SER A 83 -1.23 -14.97 -18.32
C SER A 83 0.04 -14.38 -17.71
N VAL A 84 0.64 -15.02 -16.70
CA VAL A 84 1.93 -14.59 -16.14
C VAL A 84 3.03 -14.59 -17.21
N TYR A 85 3.09 -15.61 -18.07
CA TYR A 85 4.05 -15.66 -19.19
C TYR A 85 3.78 -14.58 -20.25
N LEU A 86 2.53 -14.40 -20.69
CA LEU A 86 2.15 -13.45 -21.74
C LEU A 86 2.36 -11.99 -21.32
N PHE A 87 2.24 -11.68 -20.03
CA PHE A 87 2.45 -10.35 -19.46
C PHE A 87 3.85 -10.13 -18.90
N SER A 88 4.77 -11.09 -19.02
CA SER A 88 6.18 -10.86 -18.73
C SER A 88 6.80 -9.89 -19.74
N PRO A 89 7.69 -8.98 -19.29
CA PRO A 89 8.39 -8.05 -20.18
C PRO A 89 9.36 -8.77 -21.12
N VAL A 90 9.54 -8.20 -22.31
CA VAL A 90 10.56 -8.57 -23.31
C VAL A 90 11.14 -7.32 -23.96
N ASP A 91 12.40 -7.39 -24.34
CA ASP A 91 13.04 -6.33 -25.11
C ASP A 91 12.41 -6.24 -26.51
N PRO A 92 12.15 -5.03 -27.03
CA PRO A 92 11.56 -4.86 -28.35
C PRO A 92 12.48 -5.45 -29.44
N VAL A 93 11.91 -6.29 -30.31
CA VAL A 93 12.65 -6.95 -31.39
C VAL A 93 12.85 -5.95 -32.54
N GLY A 94 14.09 -5.47 -32.68
CA GLY A 94 14.48 -4.61 -33.81
C GLY A 94 15.95 -4.19 -33.71
N GLY A 95 16.89 -5.10 -33.98
CA GLY A 95 18.29 -4.74 -34.16
C GLY A 95 18.69 -4.80 -35.62
N VAL A 96 19.20 -3.69 -36.19
CA VAL A 96 20.24 -3.74 -37.23
C VAL A 96 21.22 -2.55 -37.12
N THR A 97 22.48 -2.94 -36.87
CA THR A 97 23.78 -2.29 -37.13
C THR A 97 24.16 -0.97 -36.44
N ALA A 98 25.27 -1.06 -35.69
CA ALA A 98 26.14 0.05 -35.35
C ALA A 98 26.74 0.67 -36.62
N ASP A 99 26.56 1.97 -36.81
CA ASP A 99 27.66 2.91 -37.01
C ASP A 99 27.17 4.37 -36.90
N THR A 100 28.04 5.20 -36.31
CA THR A 100 27.96 6.67 -36.14
C THR A 100 26.91 7.25 -35.19
N ALA A 101 27.42 7.73 -34.05
CA ALA A 101 26.78 8.65 -33.14
C ALA A 101 26.54 10.03 -33.79
N THR A 102 25.33 10.57 -33.66
CA THR A 102 24.98 11.88 -33.08
C THR A 102 23.50 12.16 -33.35
N GLY A 103 22.66 12.16 -32.32
CA GLY A 103 21.25 12.52 -32.43
C GLY A 103 20.53 12.30 -31.09
N ASN A 104 20.17 13.39 -30.44
CA ASN A 104 19.56 13.44 -29.13
C ASN A 104 18.03 13.30 -29.27
N ASP A 105 17.49 12.11 -29.08
CA ASP A 105 16.04 11.90 -28.92
C ASP A 105 15.77 11.14 -27.61
N ASN A 106 15.36 11.90 -26.59
CA ASN A 106 14.78 11.38 -25.37
C ASN A 106 13.38 10.85 -25.67
N ASN A 107 13.27 9.57 -26.02
CA ASN A 107 12.04 8.83 -25.82
C ASN A 107 12.42 7.40 -25.39
N GLY A 108 12.61 7.21 -24.09
CA GLY A 108 12.87 5.90 -23.50
C GLY A 108 11.67 4.99 -23.69
N SER A 109 11.74 4.12 -24.70
CA SER A 109 10.70 3.12 -24.96
C SER A 109 10.54 2.23 -23.73
N ARG A 110 9.36 2.28 -23.09
CA ARG A 110 9.00 1.37 -21.99
C ARG A 110 9.11 -0.09 -22.46
N PRO A 111 9.56 -1.03 -21.60
CA PRO A 111 9.52 -2.45 -21.94
C PRO A 111 8.08 -2.87 -22.27
N ILE A 112 7.93 -3.69 -23.32
CA ILE A 112 6.65 -4.21 -23.79
C ILE A 112 6.45 -5.65 -23.31
N THR A 113 5.20 -6.06 -23.16
CA THR A 113 4.84 -7.43 -22.79
C THR A 113 4.99 -8.38 -23.98
N ARG A 114 5.15 -9.69 -23.74
CA ARG A 114 5.23 -10.70 -24.81
C ARG A 114 4.00 -10.69 -25.72
N VAL A 115 2.83 -10.33 -25.19
CA VAL A 115 1.62 -10.13 -25.99
C VAL A 115 1.71 -8.92 -26.88
N GLU A 116 2.19 -7.78 -26.38
CA GLU A 116 2.40 -6.57 -27.20
C GLU A 116 3.40 -6.86 -28.33
N ALA A 117 4.52 -7.54 -28.04
CA ALA A 117 5.50 -7.93 -29.05
C ALA A 117 4.92 -8.88 -30.12
N LEU A 118 4.11 -9.86 -29.73
CA LEU A 118 3.40 -10.75 -30.67
C LEU A 118 2.35 -10.00 -31.50
N PHE A 119 1.70 -8.99 -30.91
CA PHE A 119 0.73 -8.16 -31.62
C PHE A 119 1.42 -7.31 -32.68
N ASP A 120 2.53 -6.67 -32.32
CA ASP A 120 3.34 -5.87 -33.24
C ASP A 120 3.94 -6.72 -34.38
N GLU A 121 4.35 -7.97 -34.09
CA GLU A 121 4.86 -8.91 -35.10
C GLU A 121 3.77 -9.34 -36.11
N VAL A 122 2.53 -9.50 -35.65
CA VAL A 122 1.41 -10.00 -36.48
C VAL A 122 0.66 -8.86 -37.20
N PHE A 123 0.55 -7.70 -36.56
CA PHE A 123 -0.30 -6.59 -37.01
C PHE A 123 0.45 -5.29 -37.30
N GLY A 124 1.75 -5.22 -37.00
CA GLY A 124 2.57 -4.01 -37.11
C GLY A 124 2.42 -3.08 -35.90
N THR A 125 3.39 -2.19 -35.70
CA THR A 125 3.36 -1.20 -34.61
C THR A 125 2.37 -0.06 -34.92
N GLU A 126 1.53 0.30 -33.95
CA GLU A 126 0.63 1.45 -34.09
C GLU A 126 1.44 2.77 -34.05
N SER A 127 1.32 3.60 -35.09
CA SER A 127 1.86 4.96 -35.09
C SER A 127 0.93 5.93 -34.33
N ASN A 128 1.54 6.80 -33.53
CA ASN A 128 0.87 7.81 -32.72
C ASN A 128 0.13 8.83 -33.62
N PRO A 129 -1.15 9.17 -33.40
CA PRO A 129 -1.92 10.07 -34.27
C PRO A 129 -1.51 11.57 -34.23
N ASN A 130 -0.33 11.91 -33.67
CA ASN A 130 0.17 13.29 -33.58
C ASN A 130 1.39 13.60 -34.45
N ASP A 131 1.81 12.69 -35.34
CA ASP A 131 2.83 13.00 -36.35
C ASP A 131 2.19 13.49 -37.67
N PRO A 132 2.72 14.55 -38.30
CA PRO A 132 2.17 15.07 -39.54
C PRO A 132 2.43 14.08 -40.68
N LEU A 133 1.34 13.76 -41.38
CA LEU A 133 1.24 12.89 -42.55
C LEU A 133 2.41 13.06 -43.55
N SER A 134 3.06 11.97 -43.91
CA SER A 134 3.61 11.81 -45.26
C SER A 134 3.10 10.51 -45.86
N GLU A 135 2.37 10.64 -46.96
CA GLU A 135 1.73 9.57 -47.71
C GLU A 135 2.72 8.56 -48.28
N ASN A 136 2.21 7.33 -48.35
CA ASN A 136 2.85 6.11 -48.83
C ASN A 136 2.81 6.03 -50.37
N SER A 137 3.84 5.48 -51.02
CA SER A 137 3.76 4.17 -51.70
C SER A 137 4.97 3.88 -52.62
N SER A 138 5.68 2.79 -52.32
CA SER A 138 5.98 1.63 -53.21
C SER A 138 5.84 1.81 -54.73
N THR A 139 6.69 1.32 -55.64
CA THR A 139 7.60 0.15 -55.66
C THR A 139 8.39 0.14 -57.00
N SER A 140 9.42 -0.72 -57.03
CA SER A 140 9.94 -1.51 -58.17
C SER A 140 11.02 -0.93 -59.12
N ASP A 141 12.20 -1.53 -58.97
CA ASP A 141 13.01 -2.25 -59.96
C ASP A 141 13.97 -1.54 -60.96
N THR A 142 15.19 -2.10 -60.95
CA THR A 142 16.26 -2.11 -61.97
C THR A 142 17.01 -0.81 -62.33
N GLY A 143 18.35 -0.92 -62.37
CA GLY A 143 19.18 -0.09 -63.27
C GLY A 143 20.48 0.45 -62.70
N SER A 144 21.59 -0.20 -63.05
CA SER A 144 22.98 0.24 -62.92
C SER A 144 23.26 1.68 -63.39
N GLY A 145 24.31 2.29 -62.85
CA GLY A 145 25.19 3.14 -63.66
C GLY A 145 25.60 4.49 -63.05
N SER A 146 26.81 4.50 -62.51
CA SER A 146 27.91 5.44 -62.78
C SER A 146 27.63 6.94 -62.98
N GLY A 147 28.38 7.76 -62.24
CA GLY A 147 28.98 8.97 -62.82
C GLY A 147 28.71 10.27 -62.07
N ASN A 148 29.76 10.76 -61.41
CA ASN A 148 30.21 12.16 -61.33
C ASN A 148 29.17 13.24 -61.67
N ASN A 149 29.02 14.26 -60.82
CA ASN A 149 29.96 15.38 -60.73
C ASN A 149 29.46 16.42 -59.71
N SER A 150 30.43 17.04 -59.04
CA SER A 150 30.50 18.45 -58.63
C SER A 150 29.25 19.33 -58.76
N VAL A 151 28.96 20.13 -57.73
CA VAL A 151 29.28 21.57 -57.73
C VAL A 151 29.11 22.12 -56.31
N SER A 152 30.18 22.75 -55.85
CA SER A 152 30.30 23.60 -54.68
C SER A 152 29.68 24.98 -54.93
N GLU A 153 29.03 25.55 -53.92
CA GLU A 153 29.01 27.01 -53.75
C GLU A 153 28.95 27.39 -52.26
N THR A 154 30.06 27.99 -51.83
CA THR A 154 30.28 28.79 -50.63
C THR A 154 29.48 30.10 -50.67
N VAL A 155 29.12 30.66 -49.50
CA VAL A 155 29.38 32.06 -49.00
C VAL A 155 28.68 32.15 -47.62
N GLU A 156 29.36 32.16 -46.47
CA GLU A 156 30.07 33.25 -45.77
C GLU A 156 29.19 34.17 -44.88
N SER A 157 29.45 34.07 -43.58
CA SER A 157 29.52 35.09 -42.50
C SER A 157 28.40 36.12 -42.23
N GLY A 158 28.16 36.34 -40.94
CA GLY A 158 27.54 37.57 -40.42
C GLY A 158 27.29 37.52 -38.92
N ALA A 159 28.28 37.89 -38.10
CA ALA A 159 28.13 38.16 -36.68
C ALA A 159 27.75 39.62 -36.43
N ALA A 160 26.91 39.90 -35.42
CA ALA A 160 26.90 41.17 -34.70
C ALA A 160 26.24 41.03 -33.32
N ALA A 161 26.90 41.61 -32.32
CA ALA A 161 26.54 41.67 -30.91
C ALA A 161 25.62 42.88 -30.58
N GLY A 162 25.00 42.86 -29.39
CA GLY A 162 24.33 44.01 -28.80
C GLY A 162 24.03 43.84 -27.30
N ASN A 163 24.63 44.72 -26.49
CA ASN A 163 24.59 44.86 -25.02
C ASN A 163 23.21 45.17 -24.41
N THR A 164 23.03 44.96 -23.08
CA THR A 164 22.97 46.05 -22.06
C THR A 164 22.66 45.57 -20.63
N GLU A 165 23.38 46.17 -19.67
CA GLU A 165 23.16 46.17 -18.21
C GLU A 165 22.17 47.27 -17.76
N ALA A 166 21.55 47.11 -16.57
CA ALA A 166 21.27 48.20 -15.64
C ALA A 166 20.93 47.69 -14.21
N ALA A 167 21.41 48.41 -13.20
CA ALA A 167 21.39 48.11 -11.76
C ALA A 167 20.26 48.84 -10.97
N ALA A 168 19.78 48.26 -9.86
CA ALA A 168 19.90 48.75 -8.45
C ALA A 168 18.52 49.21 -7.84
N PRO A 169 18.41 49.54 -6.53
CA PRO A 169 18.71 48.77 -5.30
C PRO A 169 17.55 48.83 -4.25
N GLY A 170 17.67 48.09 -3.12
CA GLY A 170 16.75 48.18 -1.98
C GLY A 170 17.40 47.79 -0.64
N ASN A 171 17.32 48.71 0.32
CA ASN A 171 18.08 48.80 1.57
C ASN A 171 17.23 48.29 2.77
N GLY A 172 17.86 47.77 3.84
CA GLY A 172 17.14 47.37 5.06
C GLY A 172 18.05 46.94 6.23
N ASN A 173 18.59 47.93 6.94
CA ASN A 173 19.45 47.81 8.12
C ASN A 173 18.62 47.64 9.42
N SER A 174 19.10 46.83 10.38
CA SER A 174 18.87 47.05 11.81
C SER A 174 20.00 46.44 12.65
N THR A 175 20.69 47.34 13.34
CA THR A 175 21.76 47.15 14.33
C THR A 175 21.20 47.14 15.75
N SER A 176 21.79 46.36 16.67
CA SER A 176 22.48 46.82 17.91
C SER A 176 22.58 45.64 18.91
N THR A 177 23.77 45.12 19.21
CA THR A 177 24.77 45.49 20.26
C THR A 177 24.67 44.63 21.51
N GLY A 178 25.80 44.00 21.87
CA GLY A 178 25.96 43.27 23.13
C GLY A 178 27.34 42.62 23.29
N SER A 179 28.37 43.46 23.42
CA SER A 179 29.65 43.29 24.16
C SER A 179 30.43 41.98 24.11
N GLY A 180 31.68 42.09 23.65
CA GLY A 180 32.69 41.05 23.76
C GLY A 180 33.40 41.00 25.12
N SER A 181 34.12 39.89 25.34
CA SER A 181 35.35 39.82 26.12
C SER A 181 36.12 38.57 25.71
N SER A 182 37.37 38.79 25.29
CA SER A 182 38.36 37.77 24.97
C SER A 182 38.90 37.09 26.23
N SER A 183 39.23 35.81 26.16
CA SER A 183 40.40 35.21 26.84
C SER A 183 40.66 33.84 26.22
N GLY A 184 41.81 33.71 25.55
CA GLY A 184 42.28 32.46 24.97
C GLY A 184 42.73 31.48 26.04
N SER A 185 42.55 30.19 25.75
CA SER A 185 43.30 29.08 26.33
C SER A 185 43.20 27.93 25.35
N ASP A 186 44.31 27.68 24.65
CA ASP A 186 44.50 26.52 23.79
C ASP A 186 44.28 25.24 24.61
N SER A 187 43.36 24.40 24.15
CA SER A 187 43.25 23.01 24.56
C SER A 187 42.74 22.23 23.37
N ASN A 188 43.71 21.57 22.75
CA ASN A 188 43.59 20.66 21.63
C ASN A 188 42.43 19.67 21.83
N GLY A 189 41.31 19.95 21.20
CA GLY A 189 40.14 19.09 21.11
C GLY A 189 39.63 19.20 19.70
N ASN A 190 40.19 18.38 18.80
CA ASN A 190 39.72 18.22 17.43
C ASN A 190 38.30 17.63 17.47
N ASN A 191 37.31 18.45 17.78
CA ASN A 191 35.90 18.13 17.58
C ASN A 191 35.59 18.51 16.14
N SER A 192 36.22 17.76 15.22
CA SER A 192 35.71 17.64 13.87
C SER A 192 34.35 16.98 14.01
N THR A 193 33.29 17.78 13.82
CA THR A 193 32.01 17.29 13.32
C THR A 193 32.25 16.74 11.91
N GLY A 194 33.00 15.65 11.85
CA GLY A 194 33.26 14.89 10.65
C GLY A 194 32.02 14.07 10.38
N SER A 195 31.10 14.63 9.61
CA SER A 195 30.29 13.82 8.71
C SER A 195 31.24 13.21 7.68
N SER A 196 32.07 12.26 8.10
CA SER A 196 32.81 11.43 7.15
C SER A 196 31.77 10.65 6.36
N GLU A 197 31.84 10.75 5.03
CA GLU A 197 31.02 9.91 4.14
C GLU A 197 31.16 8.43 4.56
N PRO A 198 30.07 7.66 4.54
CA PRO A 198 30.11 6.27 4.97
C PRO A 198 31.07 5.49 4.06
N VAL A 199 32.01 4.77 4.67
CA VAL A 199 33.02 3.98 3.96
C VAL A 199 32.55 2.54 3.86
N LEU A 200 32.71 1.91 2.70
CA LEU A 200 32.42 0.48 2.53
C LEU A 200 33.37 -0.36 3.37
N ASN A 201 32.81 -1.18 4.26
CA ASN A 201 33.51 -2.26 4.93
C ASN A 201 32.88 -3.60 4.52
N TYR A 202 33.65 -4.46 3.87
CA TYR A 202 33.16 -5.77 3.39
C TYR A 202 33.23 -6.88 4.45
N ASP A 203 33.99 -6.68 5.54
CA ASP A 203 34.18 -7.69 6.58
C ASP A 203 32.99 -7.79 7.56
N ASP A 204 32.06 -6.83 7.50
CA ASP A 204 30.93 -6.71 8.42
C ASP A 204 29.66 -7.43 7.93
N TRP A 205 29.72 -8.22 6.86
CA TRP A 205 28.54 -8.84 6.25
C TRP A 205 28.58 -10.37 6.34
N GLU A 206 27.57 -10.95 6.98
CA GLU A 206 27.27 -12.37 6.84
C GLU A 206 26.22 -12.55 5.73
N TYR A 207 26.46 -13.50 4.82
CA TYR A 207 25.60 -13.76 3.67
C TYR A 207 25.64 -15.24 3.27
N MET A 208 24.66 -15.66 2.48
CA MET A 208 24.56 -17.00 1.91
C MET A 208 24.10 -16.93 0.45
N MET A 209 24.32 -18.03 -0.28
CA MET A 209 23.79 -18.20 -1.64
C MET A 209 22.56 -19.11 -1.58
N GLU A 210 21.45 -18.68 -2.16
CA GLU A 210 20.23 -19.47 -2.31
C GLU A 210 19.78 -19.40 -3.77
N ASP A 211 19.74 -20.54 -4.47
CA ASP A 211 19.35 -20.62 -5.89
C ASP A 211 20.10 -19.65 -6.85
N GLY A 212 21.32 -19.27 -6.50
CA GLY A 212 22.16 -18.34 -7.28
C GLY A 212 22.05 -16.88 -6.83
N ASP A 213 21.16 -16.57 -5.89
CA ASP A 213 20.98 -15.24 -5.33
C ASP A 213 21.81 -15.06 -4.05
N LEU A 214 22.47 -13.89 -3.93
CA LEU A 214 23.21 -13.51 -2.74
C LEU A 214 22.26 -12.86 -1.72
N ILE A 215 22.11 -13.51 -0.58
CA ILE A 215 21.25 -13.07 0.53
C ILE A 215 22.12 -12.64 1.69
N VAL A 216 22.09 -11.36 2.04
CA VAL A 216 22.69 -10.85 3.26
C VAL A 216 21.81 -11.22 4.44
N THR A 217 22.36 -11.95 5.40
CA THR A 217 21.63 -12.46 6.56
C THR A 217 21.89 -11.61 7.80
N LYS A 218 23.04 -10.90 7.87
CA LYS A 218 23.40 -10.08 9.02
C LYS A 218 24.47 -9.03 8.69
N TYR A 219 24.34 -7.86 9.31
CA TYR A 219 25.42 -6.89 9.46
C TYR A 219 26.00 -7.00 10.88
N THR A 220 27.31 -7.19 11.01
CA THR A 220 28.03 -7.44 12.27
C THR A 220 28.81 -6.23 12.78
N GLY A 221 28.96 -5.20 11.95
CA GLY A 221 29.64 -3.96 12.30
C GLY A 221 28.87 -3.09 13.31
N ASN A 222 29.53 -2.04 13.77
CA ASN A 222 29.01 -1.09 14.76
C ASN A 222 29.04 0.37 14.27
N ASP A 223 29.18 0.58 12.96
CA ASP A 223 29.24 1.92 12.38
C ASP A 223 27.93 2.68 12.62
N LYS A 224 28.07 4.00 12.76
CA LYS A 224 26.91 4.90 12.83
C LYS A 224 26.28 5.11 11.46
N ASN A 225 27.10 5.16 10.41
CA ASN A 225 26.67 5.43 9.06
C ASN A 225 27.13 4.27 8.17
N VAL A 226 26.21 3.40 7.81
CA VAL A 226 26.50 2.20 7.02
C VAL A 226 26.23 2.46 5.55
N LEU A 227 27.20 2.11 4.69
CA LEU A 227 27.01 2.01 3.26
C LEU A 227 26.81 0.52 2.91
N VAL A 228 25.58 0.15 2.54
CA VAL A 228 25.26 -1.21 2.07
C VAL A 228 25.87 -1.36 0.67
N PRO A 229 26.75 -2.35 0.44
CA PRO A 229 27.29 -2.59 -0.89
C PRO A 229 26.19 -3.00 -1.88
N ASP A 230 26.42 -2.76 -3.16
CA ASP A 230 25.61 -3.28 -4.27
C ASP A 230 26.03 -4.72 -4.63
N LYS A 231 27.32 -5.05 -4.45
CA LYS A 231 27.90 -6.36 -4.73
C LYS A 231 28.77 -6.85 -3.59
N ILE A 232 28.82 -8.17 -3.39
CA ILE A 232 29.81 -8.84 -2.55
C ILE A 232 30.46 -9.95 -3.40
N ASN A 233 31.80 -9.94 -3.49
CA ASN A 233 32.58 -10.83 -4.38
C ASN A 233 32.08 -10.81 -5.83
N ASP A 234 31.85 -9.61 -6.38
CA ASP A 234 31.34 -9.36 -7.74
C ASP A 234 29.92 -9.92 -8.03
N ILE A 235 29.19 -10.37 -7.00
CA ILE A 235 27.80 -10.83 -7.11
C ILE A 235 26.87 -9.77 -6.52
N ASN A 236 25.84 -9.37 -7.28
CA ASN A 236 24.83 -8.41 -6.82
C ASN A 236 24.10 -8.93 -5.57
N ILE A 237 23.90 -8.04 -4.59
CA ILE A 237 23.05 -8.34 -3.44
C ILE A 237 21.60 -8.44 -3.92
N HIS A 238 21.04 -9.64 -3.85
CA HIS A 238 19.65 -9.86 -4.23
C HIS A 238 18.70 -9.47 -3.09
N LYS A 239 19.08 -9.70 -1.84
CA LYS A 239 18.19 -9.51 -0.69
C LYS A 239 18.93 -9.20 0.59
N LEU A 240 18.36 -8.30 1.40
CA LEU A 240 18.64 -8.20 2.83
C LEU A 240 17.54 -8.92 3.59
N ASP A 241 17.93 -9.98 4.30
CA ASP A 241 16.98 -10.82 4.99
C ASP A 241 16.45 -10.18 6.28
N LYS A 242 15.38 -10.76 6.80
CA LYS A 242 14.75 -10.32 8.03
C LYS A 242 15.79 -10.27 9.14
N HIS A 243 15.78 -9.18 9.91
CA HIS A 243 16.71 -8.93 11.02
C HIS A 243 18.18 -8.69 10.65
N THR A 244 18.51 -8.35 9.40
CA THR A 244 19.90 -8.07 9.00
C THR A 244 20.60 -7.08 9.95
N PHE A 245 19.93 -6.00 10.35
CA PHE A 245 20.48 -4.97 11.25
C PHE A 245 19.93 -5.06 12.69
N LYS A 246 19.34 -6.19 13.07
CA LYS A 246 18.57 -6.30 14.31
C LYS A 246 19.37 -5.89 15.55
N ASP A 247 18.73 -5.12 16.43
CA ASP A 247 19.27 -4.61 17.69
C ASP A 247 20.53 -3.74 17.53
N ASN A 248 20.82 -3.22 16.34
CA ASN A 248 21.94 -2.32 16.14
C ASN A 248 21.62 -0.92 16.71
N SER A 249 22.12 -0.68 17.93
CA SER A 249 21.88 0.57 18.66
C SER A 249 22.84 1.71 18.29
N THR A 250 23.88 1.47 17.50
CA THR A 250 24.81 2.52 17.04
C THR A 250 24.41 3.07 15.67
N LEU A 251 23.71 2.27 14.86
CA LEU A 251 23.26 2.63 13.53
C LEU A 251 22.36 3.87 13.55
N GLU A 252 22.82 4.96 12.94
CA GLU A 252 22.08 6.22 12.76
C GLU A 252 21.60 6.38 11.31
N THR A 253 22.40 5.98 10.32
CA THR A 253 22.04 6.08 8.91
C THR A 253 22.43 4.83 8.12
N VAL A 254 21.61 4.49 7.14
CA VAL A 254 21.86 3.40 6.18
C VAL A 254 21.71 3.99 4.79
N THR A 255 22.77 3.92 4.00
CA THR A 255 22.77 4.32 2.60
C THR A 255 23.02 3.09 1.75
N PHE A 256 22.17 2.85 0.78
CA PHE A 256 22.38 1.80 -0.20
C PHE A 256 23.22 2.36 -1.34
N LYS A 257 24.31 1.66 -1.67
CA LYS A 257 25.15 2.05 -2.81
C LYS A 257 24.36 1.85 -4.12
N ASN A 258 24.48 2.80 -5.03
CA ASN A 258 23.98 2.64 -6.40
C ASN A 258 24.79 1.58 -7.13
N SER A 259 24.10 0.72 -7.89
CA SER A 259 24.75 -0.24 -8.77
C SER A 259 25.05 0.37 -10.14
N GLU A 260 26.15 -0.07 -10.75
CA GLU A 260 26.51 0.21 -12.14
C GLU A 260 25.63 -0.59 -13.11
N ASP A 261 25.29 -1.83 -12.73
CA ASP A 261 24.43 -2.72 -13.50
C ASP A 261 23.01 -2.73 -12.93
N TYR A 262 22.01 -2.82 -13.81
CA TYR A 262 20.63 -2.98 -13.38
C TYR A 262 20.47 -4.33 -12.63
N HIS A 263 19.87 -4.27 -11.44
CA HIS A 263 19.48 -5.44 -10.66
C HIS A 263 18.26 -5.10 -9.79
N ILE A 264 17.72 -6.13 -9.13
CA ILE A 264 16.66 -5.97 -8.13
C ILE A 264 17.22 -6.28 -6.74
N ILE A 265 16.84 -5.48 -5.75
CA ILE A 265 17.11 -5.75 -4.34
C ILE A 265 15.83 -5.88 -3.53
N TRP A 266 15.74 -6.94 -2.74
CA TRP A 266 14.63 -7.20 -1.84
C TRP A 266 14.98 -6.83 -0.40
N ILE A 267 14.12 -6.05 0.26
CA ILE A 267 14.26 -5.66 1.66
C ILE A 267 13.17 -6.34 2.46
N SER A 268 13.54 -7.35 3.23
CA SER A 268 12.59 -8.09 4.06
C SER A 268 11.88 -7.21 5.10
N SER A 269 10.73 -7.71 5.57
CA SER A 269 10.10 -7.13 6.76
C SER A 269 11.05 -7.22 7.97
N SER A 270 11.02 -6.22 8.85
CA SER A 270 11.86 -6.16 10.05
C SER A 270 13.38 -6.26 9.80
N THR A 271 13.88 -5.87 8.62
CA THR A 271 15.33 -5.75 8.34
C THR A 271 16.04 -4.88 9.38
N PHE A 272 15.42 -3.78 9.82
CA PHE A 272 15.95 -2.88 10.85
C PHE A 272 15.31 -3.08 12.24
N TYR A 273 14.90 -4.30 12.60
CA TYR A 273 14.21 -4.52 13.87
C TYR A 273 14.98 -3.97 15.07
N ASN A 274 14.35 -3.10 15.87
CA ASN A 274 14.90 -2.56 17.10
C ASN A 274 16.23 -1.79 16.92
N CYS A 275 16.44 -1.14 15.77
CA CYS A 275 17.53 -0.19 15.58
C CYS A 275 17.19 1.13 16.28
N SER A 276 17.51 1.23 17.56
CA SER A 276 17.04 2.32 18.42
C SER A 276 17.56 3.70 18.02
N SER A 277 18.70 3.78 17.34
CA SER A 277 19.33 5.05 16.92
C SER A 277 19.10 5.39 15.45
N LEU A 278 18.47 4.50 14.67
CA LEU A 278 18.31 4.70 13.22
C LEU A 278 17.41 5.90 12.97
N LYS A 279 17.92 6.86 12.18
CA LYS A 279 17.25 8.12 11.83
C LYS A 279 16.85 8.18 10.36
N LYS A 280 17.65 7.58 9.49
CA LYS A 280 17.53 7.73 8.04
C LYS A 280 17.91 6.48 7.27
N VAL A 281 17.12 6.18 6.24
CA VAL A 281 17.44 5.17 5.21
C VAL A 281 17.45 5.84 3.84
N VAL A 282 18.48 5.61 3.04
CA VAL A 282 18.63 6.15 1.68
C VAL A 282 18.70 4.98 0.71
N PHE A 283 17.66 4.81 -0.09
CA PHE A 283 17.56 3.76 -1.09
C PHE A 283 18.30 4.14 -2.40
N PRO A 284 18.73 3.16 -3.20
CA PRO A 284 19.42 3.41 -4.46
C PRO A 284 18.46 3.94 -5.54
N THR A 285 18.99 4.65 -6.55
CA THR A 285 18.19 5.27 -7.63
C THR A 285 18.14 4.43 -8.91
N ASN A 286 19.17 3.62 -9.18
CA ASN A 286 19.29 2.82 -10.41
C ASN A 286 19.08 1.32 -10.15
N THR A 287 18.10 0.99 -9.31
CA THR A 287 17.88 -0.39 -8.85
C THR A 287 16.40 -0.58 -8.57
N ASP A 288 15.83 -1.65 -9.12
CA ASP A 288 14.45 -2.01 -8.79
C ASP A 288 14.41 -2.55 -7.35
N MET A 289 13.35 -2.21 -6.63
CA MET A 289 13.28 -2.51 -5.21
C MET A 289 11.99 -3.23 -4.85
N GLY A 290 12.13 -4.33 -4.11
CA GLY A 290 11.05 -5.00 -3.41
C GLY A 290 11.14 -4.77 -1.91
N ILE A 291 10.55 -3.69 -1.41
CA ILE A 291 10.52 -3.40 0.04
C ILE A 291 9.29 -4.05 0.63
N PHE A 292 9.45 -4.98 1.58
CA PHE A 292 8.30 -5.54 2.29
C PHE A 292 7.76 -4.57 3.35
N PRO A 293 6.44 -4.57 3.64
CA PRO A 293 5.87 -3.74 4.69
C PRO A 293 6.57 -3.92 6.04
N THR A 294 6.60 -2.86 6.85
CA THR A 294 7.16 -2.86 8.20
C THR A 294 8.64 -3.30 8.21
N PHE A 295 9.43 -2.80 7.25
CA PHE A 295 10.85 -3.12 7.16
C PHE A 295 11.66 -2.53 8.35
N ALA A 296 11.13 -1.49 9.01
CA ALA A 296 11.73 -0.84 10.17
C ALA A 296 10.79 -0.77 11.39
N VAL A 297 10.73 -1.85 12.17
CA VAL A 297 9.90 -1.94 13.39
C VAL A 297 10.76 -1.69 14.64
N LYS A 298 10.22 -0.99 15.64
CA LYS A 298 10.94 -0.55 16.86
C LYS A 298 12.13 0.35 16.55
N CYS A 299 11.98 1.24 15.58
CA CYS A 299 12.96 2.26 15.21
C CYS A 299 12.46 3.66 15.64
N PRO A 300 12.46 3.98 16.95
CA PRO A 300 11.78 5.16 17.50
C PRO A 300 12.38 6.50 17.07
N ASN A 301 13.53 6.50 16.39
CA ASN A 301 14.20 7.69 15.89
C ASN A 301 14.14 7.80 14.36
N LEU A 302 13.56 6.82 13.65
CA LEU A 302 13.49 6.86 12.20
C LEU A 302 12.48 7.93 11.81
N THR A 303 12.92 8.90 11.02
CA THR A 303 12.10 10.04 10.58
C THR A 303 12.19 10.30 9.08
N ASP A 304 13.21 9.77 8.42
CA ASP A 304 13.51 10.10 7.03
C ASP A 304 13.81 8.85 6.20
N ILE A 305 13.17 8.76 5.04
CA ILE A 305 13.43 7.73 4.03
C ILE A 305 13.59 8.44 2.70
N VAL A 306 14.78 8.36 2.12
CA VAL A 306 15.04 8.90 0.78
C VAL A 306 14.84 7.77 -0.21
N VAL A 307 13.89 7.96 -1.12
CA VAL A 307 13.58 7.03 -2.21
C VAL A 307 13.22 7.83 -3.45
N ASP A 308 13.81 7.46 -4.58
CA ASP A 308 13.47 8.01 -5.90
C ASP A 308 13.16 6.84 -6.83
N HIS A 309 11.89 6.43 -6.83
CA HIS A 309 11.43 5.29 -7.61
C HIS A 309 9.93 5.42 -7.87
N TRP A 310 9.49 5.12 -9.10
CA TRP A 310 8.10 5.37 -9.52
C TRP A 310 7.05 4.61 -8.69
N GLN A 311 7.41 3.44 -8.14
CA GLN A 311 6.53 2.65 -7.26
C GLN A 311 6.48 3.14 -5.81
N TYR A 312 7.37 4.03 -5.39
CA TYR A 312 7.49 4.42 -3.98
C TYR A 312 7.36 5.93 -3.82
N LYS A 313 6.76 6.35 -2.70
CA LYS A 313 6.69 7.76 -2.32
C LYS A 313 6.93 7.87 -0.82
N PHE A 314 7.78 8.80 -0.42
CA PHE A 314 7.93 9.17 0.98
C PHE A 314 7.45 10.59 1.20
N GLU A 315 6.43 10.75 2.04
CA GLU A 315 5.92 12.06 2.43
C GLU A 315 5.37 12.00 3.85
N ASN A 316 5.51 13.09 4.61
CA ASN A 316 4.94 13.22 5.96
C ASN A 316 5.29 12.07 6.93
N GLY A 317 6.50 11.52 6.82
CA GLY A 317 6.98 10.40 7.65
C GLY A 317 6.39 9.04 7.26
N ALA A 318 5.81 8.91 6.08
CA ALA A 318 5.16 7.72 5.59
C ALA A 318 5.74 7.27 4.25
N LEU A 319 6.13 5.99 4.14
CA LEU A 319 6.54 5.36 2.89
C LEU A 319 5.34 4.60 2.29
N TYR A 320 5.02 4.92 1.05
CA TYR A 320 3.96 4.30 0.28
C TYR A 320 4.51 3.48 -0.87
N TYR A 321 3.81 2.42 -1.22
CA TYR A 321 4.09 1.57 -2.35
C TYR A 321 2.88 1.49 -3.29
N TYR A 322 3.14 1.54 -4.59
CA TYR A 322 2.15 1.42 -5.65
C TYR A 322 2.14 0.01 -6.24
N ASP A 323 1.02 -0.68 -6.11
CA ASP A 323 0.77 -1.97 -6.72
C ASP A 323 -0.59 -1.98 -7.42
N THR A 324 -0.59 -2.40 -8.69
CA THR A 324 -1.81 -2.71 -9.44
C THR A 324 -2.90 -1.64 -9.25
N LYS A 325 -2.54 -0.38 -9.52
CA LYS A 325 -3.42 0.82 -9.43
C LYS A 325 -3.82 1.26 -8.02
N ARG A 326 -3.16 0.75 -6.98
CA ARG A 326 -3.47 1.07 -5.58
C ARG A 326 -2.21 1.48 -4.84
N TRP A 327 -2.37 2.40 -3.89
CA TRP A 327 -1.29 2.82 -3.01
C TRP A 327 -1.50 2.27 -1.61
N PHE A 328 -0.44 1.69 -1.05
CA PHE A 328 -0.40 1.04 0.25
C PHE A 328 0.63 1.74 1.12
N LEU A 329 0.27 2.04 2.38
CA LEU A 329 1.26 2.48 3.36
C LEU A 329 2.10 1.28 3.81
N TYR A 330 3.40 1.31 3.55
CA TYR A 330 4.34 0.24 3.89
C TYR A 330 5.08 0.50 5.18
N GLU A 331 5.34 1.77 5.51
CA GLU A 331 6.04 2.16 6.73
C GLU A 331 5.50 3.52 7.19
N TYR A 332 5.19 3.64 8.48
CA TYR A 332 4.98 4.93 9.12
C TYR A 332 6.06 5.11 10.17
N CYS A 333 6.99 6.03 9.90
CA CYS A 333 8.19 6.25 10.70
C CYS A 333 7.85 6.47 12.18
N GLU A 334 8.33 5.59 13.05
CA GLU A 334 7.98 5.63 14.48
C GLU A 334 8.55 6.86 15.21
N GLY A 335 9.58 7.49 14.64
CA GLY A 335 10.13 8.77 15.10
C GLY A 335 9.34 10.00 14.64
N ASN A 336 8.31 9.84 13.80
CA ASN A 336 7.45 10.96 13.43
C ASN A 336 6.73 11.53 14.66
N THR A 337 6.96 12.81 14.95
CA THR A 337 6.44 13.49 16.13
C THR A 337 5.05 14.08 15.92
N SER A 338 4.44 13.90 14.75
CA SER A 338 3.12 14.41 14.43
C SER A 338 2.05 13.75 15.31
N SER A 339 1.19 14.56 15.93
CA SER A 339 0.10 14.05 16.76
C SER A 339 -1.05 13.43 15.97
N SER A 340 -1.09 13.69 14.67
CA SER A 340 -2.10 13.20 13.75
C SER A 340 -1.49 12.77 12.43
N TYR A 341 -2.10 11.76 11.82
CA TYR A 341 -1.78 11.32 10.47
C TYR A 341 -3.05 11.39 9.62
N THR A 342 -2.99 12.20 8.56
CA THR A 342 -4.04 12.29 7.54
C THR A 342 -3.61 11.46 6.36
N VAL A 343 -4.38 10.43 6.03
CA VAL A 343 -4.11 9.55 4.91
C VAL A 343 -4.38 10.30 3.59
N PRO A 344 -3.40 10.44 2.68
CA PRO A 344 -3.61 11.11 1.39
C PRO A 344 -4.73 10.45 0.56
N ASP A 345 -5.50 11.23 -0.21
CA ASP A 345 -6.71 10.77 -0.93
C ASP A 345 -6.46 9.65 -1.95
N TRP A 346 -5.22 9.51 -2.42
CA TRP A 346 -4.81 8.48 -3.38
C TRP A 346 -4.43 7.14 -2.72
N VAL A 347 -4.31 7.09 -1.39
CA VAL A 347 -3.97 5.88 -0.63
C VAL A 347 -5.21 5.01 -0.46
N THR A 348 -5.06 3.71 -0.73
CA THR A 348 -6.14 2.72 -0.69
C THR A 348 -6.11 1.87 0.58
N ALA A 349 -4.97 1.74 1.24
CA ALA A 349 -4.85 0.87 2.41
C ALA A 349 -3.70 1.25 3.33
N ILE A 350 -3.94 1.19 4.65
CA ILE A 350 -2.89 1.40 5.67
C ILE A 350 -2.66 0.20 6.60
N ASN A 351 -3.38 -0.91 6.40
CA ASN A 351 -3.27 -2.09 7.26
C ASN A 351 -1.87 -2.73 7.24
N ASN A 352 -1.08 -2.50 6.19
CA ASN A 352 0.29 -3.02 6.04
C ASN A 352 1.26 -2.43 7.07
N ALA A 353 1.09 -1.17 7.50
CA ALA A 353 1.95 -0.53 8.50
C ALA A 353 1.41 -0.62 9.94
N SER A 354 0.48 -1.56 10.21
CA SER A 354 -0.15 -1.69 11.53
C SER A 354 0.84 -1.88 12.67
N ASP A 355 1.95 -2.58 12.43
CA ASP A 355 2.96 -2.83 13.47
C ASP A 355 3.80 -1.58 13.77
N ASN A 356 4.03 -0.69 12.80
CA ASN A 356 4.68 0.59 13.06
C ASN A 356 3.74 1.49 13.89
N PHE A 357 2.45 1.51 13.57
CA PHE A 357 1.48 2.29 14.35
C PHE A 357 1.51 1.93 15.82
N LEU A 358 1.70 0.66 16.21
CA LEU A 358 1.81 0.26 17.63
C LEU A 358 2.91 1.01 18.40
N ASN A 359 4.01 1.34 17.73
CA ASN A 359 5.20 1.92 18.34
C ASN A 359 5.26 3.46 18.20
N CYS A 360 4.36 4.06 17.43
CA CYS A 360 4.31 5.51 17.21
C CYS A 360 3.86 6.25 18.49
N LYS A 361 4.80 6.75 19.28
CA LYS A 361 4.53 7.31 20.62
C LYS A 361 3.73 8.62 20.59
N TYR A 362 3.86 9.38 19.50
CA TYR A 362 3.25 10.70 19.37
C TYR A 362 1.90 10.67 18.66
N LEU A 363 1.62 9.64 17.87
CA LEU A 363 0.43 9.54 17.05
C LEU A 363 -0.81 9.29 17.91
N LYS A 364 -1.73 10.27 17.91
CA LYS A 364 -2.99 10.22 18.67
C LYS A 364 -4.21 10.08 17.77
N LYS A 365 -4.15 10.55 16.53
CA LYS A 365 -5.31 10.57 15.63
C LYS A 365 -4.94 10.10 14.24
N ILE A 366 -5.78 9.27 13.64
CA ILE A 366 -5.68 8.88 12.24
C ILE A 366 -6.94 9.38 11.53
N TYR A 367 -6.77 10.01 10.38
CA TYR A 367 -7.86 10.44 9.49
C TYR A 367 -7.77 9.64 8.20
N LEU A 368 -8.71 8.71 8.01
CA LEU A 368 -8.82 7.90 6.79
C LEU A 368 -9.59 8.67 5.71
N ASN A 369 -9.13 8.55 4.47
CA ASN A 369 -9.87 9.03 3.31
C ASN A 369 -11.04 8.10 2.93
N ASP A 370 -11.81 8.50 1.91
CA ASP A 370 -13.02 7.80 1.45
C ASP A 370 -12.78 6.44 0.73
N LYS A 371 -11.53 6.07 0.46
CA LYS A 371 -11.17 4.85 -0.29
C LYS A 371 -10.29 3.90 0.53
N CYS A 372 -9.78 4.38 1.67
CA CYS A 372 -8.76 3.71 2.43
C CYS A 372 -9.35 2.65 3.36
N SER A 373 -8.78 1.43 3.33
CA SER A 373 -9.00 0.47 4.41
C SER A 373 -8.29 0.93 5.68
N GLY A 374 -8.92 0.73 6.84
CA GLY A 374 -8.37 1.09 8.14
C GLY A 374 -7.20 0.21 8.59
N PRO A 375 -6.54 0.57 9.72
CA PRO A 375 -5.50 -0.27 10.31
C PRO A 375 -6.11 -1.57 10.87
N THR A 376 -5.27 -2.59 11.08
CA THR A 376 -5.74 -3.84 11.71
C THR A 376 -5.99 -3.66 13.22
N PRO A 377 -6.76 -4.56 13.88
CA PRO A 377 -7.03 -4.54 15.32
C PRO A 377 -5.80 -4.84 16.18
N ARG A 378 -4.81 -3.95 16.12
CA ARG A 378 -3.60 -3.91 16.94
C ARG A 378 -3.46 -2.48 17.41
N SER A 379 -3.68 -2.24 18.70
CA SER A 379 -3.84 -0.87 19.18
C SER A 379 -2.53 -0.28 19.65
N ASN A 380 -2.20 0.89 19.09
CA ASN A 380 -1.30 1.84 19.71
C ASN A 380 -1.94 2.35 21.02
N TYR A 381 -1.20 2.26 22.13
CA TYR A 381 -1.68 2.68 23.45
C TYR A 381 -1.94 4.19 23.60
N ASN A 382 -1.40 5.00 22.69
CA ASN A 382 -1.53 6.45 22.66
C ASN A 382 -2.66 6.94 21.74
N LEU A 383 -3.20 6.07 20.88
CA LEU A 383 -4.22 6.47 19.91
C LEU A 383 -5.52 6.85 20.63
N GLU A 384 -5.99 8.08 20.39
CA GLU A 384 -7.18 8.68 20.99
C GLU A 384 -8.40 8.62 20.04
N GLY A 385 -8.20 8.48 18.73
CA GLY A 385 -9.28 8.45 17.74
C GLY A 385 -8.85 8.01 16.34
N ILE A 386 -9.74 7.32 15.62
CA ILE A 386 -9.65 7.06 14.18
C ILE A 386 -10.90 7.64 13.53
N TYR A 387 -10.74 8.57 12.61
CA TYR A 387 -11.83 9.26 11.93
C TYR A 387 -11.85 8.86 10.46
N VAL A 388 -13.04 8.70 9.90
CA VAL A 388 -13.25 8.20 8.54
C VAL A 388 -14.07 9.21 7.74
N GLY A 389 -13.66 9.47 6.50
CA GLY A 389 -14.47 10.25 5.58
C GLY A 389 -15.85 9.62 5.33
N ASP A 390 -16.90 10.45 5.27
CA ASP A 390 -18.30 10.01 5.24
C ASP A 390 -18.62 9.07 4.06
N ALA A 391 -17.90 9.22 2.95
CA ALA A 391 -18.12 8.43 1.74
C ALA A 391 -17.36 7.09 1.72
N ASN A 392 -16.65 6.72 2.79
CA ASN A 392 -15.93 5.44 2.81
C ASN A 392 -16.89 4.24 2.81
N PRO A 393 -16.82 3.34 1.82
CA PRO A 393 -17.78 2.24 1.69
C PRO A 393 -17.48 1.07 2.66
N SER A 394 -16.26 0.98 3.19
CA SER A 394 -15.75 -0.21 3.88
C SER A 394 -15.63 -0.07 5.39
N VAL A 395 -15.47 1.16 5.89
CA VAL A 395 -15.32 1.46 7.31
C VAL A 395 -16.10 2.72 7.67
N ALA A 396 -16.42 2.85 8.95
CA ALA A 396 -17.01 4.04 9.55
C ALA A 396 -16.32 4.30 10.90
N ASP A 397 -16.39 5.53 11.38
CA ASP A 397 -16.18 5.79 12.79
C ASP A 397 -17.44 6.30 13.48
N TYR A 398 -17.52 5.99 14.76
CA TYR A 398 -18.50 6.58 15.67
C TYR A 398 -17.73 7.22 16.81
N ASN A 399 -17.62 8.55 16.78
CA ASN A 399 -16.83 9.32 17.73
C ASN A 399 -15.39 8.80 17.86
N GLY A 400 -14.72 8.56 16.73
CA GLY A 400 -13.32 8.10 16.71
C GLY A 400 -13.10 6.62 17.02
N VAL A 401 -14.16 5.80 17.18
CA VAL A 401 -14.09 4.34 17.31
C VAL A 401 -14.36 3.73 15.93
N LEU A 402 -13.45 2.89 15.45
CA LEU A 402 -13.50 2.33 14.09
C LEU A 402 -14.39 1.10 14.04
N TYR A 403 -15.20 1.03 12.99
CA TYR A 403 -16.04 -0.11 12.63
C TYR A 403 -15.83 -0.48 11.16
N THR A 404 -15.94 -1.76 10.85
CA THR A 404 -16.08 -2.27 9.48
C THR A 404 -17.56 -2.21 9.07
N LYS A 405 -17.84 -1.66 7.89
CA LYS A 405 -19.20 -1.60 7.33
C LYS A 405 -19.55 -2.91 6.63
N PHE A 406 -20.74 -3.41 6.93
CA PHE A 406 -21.44 -4.43 6.16
C PHE A 406 -22.75 -3.82 5.62
N GLU A 407 -23.46 -4.55 4.78
CA GLU A 407 -24.68 -4.05 4.12
C GLU A 407 -25.74 -3.56 5.13
N ASP A 408 -26.00 -4.35 6.18
CA ASP A 408 -27.07 -4.08 7.14
C ASP A 408 -26.59 -3.65 8.53
N PHE A 409 -25.28 -3.70 8.81
CA PHE A 409 -24.76 -3.47 10.16
C PHE A 409 -23.30 -3.03 10.15
N VAL A 410 -22.83 -2.53 11.29
CA VAL A 410 -21.41 -2.20 11.49
C VAL A 410 -20.76 -3.13 12.51
N GLN A 411 -19.59 -3.67 12.18
CA GLN A 411 -18.85 -4.54 13.08
C GLN A 411 -17.74 -3.76 13.79
N PHE A 412 -17.66 -3.89 15.10
CA PHE A 412 -16.60 -3.29 15.90
C PHE A 412 -15.22 -3.74 15.42
N SER A 413 -14.34 -2.77 15.16
CA SER A 413 -12.96 -3.02 14.73
C SER A 413 -11.96 -2.53 15.75
N ILE A 414 -11.98 -1.24 16.10
CA ILE A 414 -10.98 -0.65 17.01
C ILE A 414 -11.60 0.37 17.95
N TYR A 415 -11.56 0.09 19.26
CA TYR A 415 -11.60 1.13 20.29
C TYR A 415 -10.17 1.64 20.57
N PRO A 416 -9.86 2.94 20.36
CA PRO A 416 -8.52 3.47 20.63
C PRO A 416 -8.18 3.41 22.13
N ALA A 417 -7.04 2.80 22.47
CA ALA A 417 -6.66 2.57 23.86
C ALA A 417 -6.41 3.87 24.65
N GLY A 418 -5.93 4.92 23.97
CA GLY A 418 -5.72 6.24 24.53
C GLY A 418 -6.97 7.13 24.56
N LYS A 419 -8.12 6.68 24.02
CA LYS A 419 -9.37 7.46 24.03
C LYS A 419 -9.81 7.74 25.46
N LYS A 420 -9.96 9.03 25.80
CA LYS A 420 -10.19 9.50 27.19
C LYS A 420 -11.64 9.67 27.57
N ASP A 421 -12.56 9.39 26.63
CA ASP A 421 -13.99 9.56 26.86
C ASP A 421 -14.45 8.61 27.96
N LYS A 422 -15.16 9.16 28.95
CA LYS A 422 -15.70 8.39 30.07
C LYS A 422 -16.95 7.62 29.70
N SER A 423 -17.60 7.98 28.60
CA SER A 423 -18.81 7.33 28.12
C SER A 423 -18.73 7.06 26.63
N PHE A 424 -19.25 5.92 26.21
CA PHE A 424 -19.39 5.58 24.81
C PHE A 424 -20.75 4.91 24.57
N THR A 425 -21.38 5.23 23.44
CA THR A 425 -22.63 4.62 23.00
C THR A 425 -22.33 3.79 21.76
N LEU A 426 -22.67 2.50 21.81
CA LEU A 426 -22.57 1.66 20.62
C LEU A 426 -23.50 2.19 19.53
N PRO A 427 -23.14 2.05 18.25
CA PRO A 427 -24.06 2.34 17.16
C PRO A 427 -25.27 1.39 17.22
N GLN A 428 -26.44 1.88 16.78
CA GLN A 428 -27.54 0.97 16.41
C GLN A 428 -27.06 0.02 15.31
N ASP A 429 -27.64 -1.17 15.26
CA ASP A 429 -27.36 -2.19 14.25
C ASP A 429 -25.84 -2.47 14.18
N SER A 430 -25.23 -2.68 15.35
CA SER A 430 -23.81 -2.97 15.45
C SER A 430 -23.54 -4.34 16.05
N TYR A 431 -22.45 -4.96 15.63
CA TYR A 431 -21.95 -6.21 16.19
C TYR A 431 -20.62 -5.96 16.89
N SER A 432 -20.59 -6.01 18.22
CA SER A 432 -19.49 -5.49 19.02
C SER A 432 -18.80 -6.54 19.89
N TYR A 433 -17.66 -7.08 19.41
CA TYR A 433 -16.82 -8.00 20.21
C TYR A 433 -16.11 -7.33 21.39
N LEU A 434 -15.97 -5.99 21.38
CA LEU A 434 -15.40 -5.16 22.47
C LEU A 434 -14.05 -5.67 23.02
N ARG A 435 -13.28 -6.34 22.15
CA ARG A 435 -11.99 -6.93 22.48
C ARG A 435 -10.91 -6.19 21.71
N ASN A 436 -10.10 -5.42 22.42
CA ASN A 436 -9.00 -4.65 21.85
C ASN A 436 -7.91 -4.43 22.89
N ALA A 437 -6.94 -3.53 22.64
CA ALA A 437 -6.03 -3.14 23.72
C ALA A 437 -6.78 -2.44 24.86
N LYS A 438 -6.20 -2.56 26.06
CA LYS A 438 -6.75 -2.07 27.31
C LYS A 438 -6.96 -0.55 27.29
N ASN A 439 -8.20 -0.11 27.40
CA ASN A 439 -8.58 1.28 27.62
C ASN A 439 -8.93 1.49 29.11
N THR A 440 -8.25 2.42 29.77
CA THR A 440 -8.42 2.66 31.22
C THR A 440 -9.30 3.87 31.53
N TYR A 441 -9.98 4.45 30.54
CA TYR A 441 -10.73 5.70 30.71
C TYR A 441 -12.25 5.50 30.66
N LEU A 442 -12.74 4.53 29.89
CA LEU A 442 -14.16 4.29 29.73
C LEU A 442 -14.80 3.83 31.05
N GLU A 443 -15.76 4.60 31.56
CA GLU A 443 -16.50 4.31 32.80
C GLU A 443 -17.94 3.88 32.53
N THR A 444 -18.53 4.29 31.40
CA THR A 444 -19.92 3.99 31.03
C THR A 444 -20.05 3.54 29.58
N LEU A 445 -20.64 2.37 29.36
CA LEU A 445 -21.02 1.88 28.03
C LEU A 445 -22.54 1.95 27.88
N THR A 446 -23.03 2.54 26.79
CA THR A 446 -24.45 2.55 26.45
C THR A 446 -24.70 1.59 25.29
N VAL A 447 -25.65 0.68 25.45
CA VAL A 447 -25.99 -0.39 24.52
C VAL A 447 -27.44 -0.18 24.05
N PRO A 448 -27.62 0.35 22.82
CA PRO A 448 -28.94 0.50 22.23
C PRO A 448 -29.59 -0.83 21.86
N LYS A 449 -30.91 -0.84 21.62
CA LYS A 449 -31.72 -2.05 21.45
C LYS A 449 -31.23 -3.01 20.35
N THR A 450 -30.70 -2.50 19.25
CA THR A 450 -30.25 -3.33 18.12
C THR A 450 -28.73 -3.55 18.08
N ALA A 451 -27.99 -3.07 19.09
CA ALA A 451 -26.56 -3.32 19.21
C ALA A 451 -26.30 -4.71 19.84
N GLU A 452 -25.75 -5.63 19.06
CA GLU A 452 -25.41 -6.97 19.51
C GLU A 452 -24.03 -7.01 20.18
N VAL A 453 -23.97 -7.55 21.39
CA VAL A 453 -22.72 -7.84 22.12
C VAL A 453 -22.71 -9.33 22.46
N PRO A 454 -21.93 -10.16 21.75
CA PRO A 454 -21.98 -11.60 21.95
C PRO A 454 -21.45 -11.98 23.33
N GLN A 455 -21.93 -13.11 23.87
CA GLN A 455 -21.51 -13.64 25.18
C GLN A 455 -20.00 -13.59 25.42
N LYS A 456 -19.21 -14.05 24.43
CA LYS A 456 -17.74 -14.08 24.52
C LYS A 456 -17.10 -12.70 24.68
N ALA A 457 -17.75 -11.64 24.19
CA ALA A 457 -17.33 -10.27 24.41
C ALA A 457 -17.54 -9.87 25.88
N LEU A 458 -18.67 -10.25 26.47
CA LEU A 458 -18.99 -9.94 27.88
C LEU A 458 -18.02 -10.63 28.85
N GLU A 459 -17.60 -11.86 28.54
CA GLU A 459 -16.63 -12.63 29.34
C GLU A 459 -15.30 -11.88 29.52
N HIS A 460 -14.87 -11.12 28.51
CA HIS A 460 -13.59 -10.40 28.48
C HIS A 460 -13.74 -8.88 28.51
N LEU A 461 -14.95 -8.35 28.72
CA LEU A 461 -15.21 -6.92 28.60
C LEU A 461 -14.33 -6.09 29.54
N LEU A 462 -14.16 -6.55 30.78
CA LEU A 462 -13.35 -5.86 31.79
C LEU A 462 -11.84 -6.06 31.62
N ASP A 463 -11.40 -7.03 30.81
CA ASP A 463 -9.99 -7.13 30.42
C ASP A 463 -9.61 -5.96 29.50
N SER A 464 -10.52 -5.63 28.56
CA SER A 464 -10.40 -4.48 27.65
C SER A 464 -10.70 -3.15 28.35
N PHE A 465 -11.70 -3.11 29.24
CA PHE A 465 -12.22 -1.89 29.89
C PHE A 465 -12.26 -2.07 31.41
N PRO A 466 -11.11 -2.13 32.10
CA PRO A 466 -11.01 -2.40 33.55
C PRO A 466 -11.71 -1.38 34.44
N ASN A 467 -11.91 -0.15 33.96
CA ASN A 467 -12.52 0.93 34.73
C ASN A 467 -14.00 1.14 34.38
N LEU A 468 -14.59 0.23 33.60
CA LEU A 468 -16.01 0.25 33.27
C LEU A 468 -16.84 0.01 34.53
N LYS A 469 -17.66 0.99 34.91
CA LYS A 469 -18.49 0.95 36.13
C LYS A 469 -19.96 0.75 35.82
N THR A 470 -20.42 1.20 34.67
CA THR A 470 -21.85 1.23 34.34
C THR A 470 -22.09 0.78 32.91
N ILE A 471 -23.08 -0.08 32.73
CA ILE A 471 -23.64 -0.40 31.42
C ILE A 471 -25.08 0.06 31.41
N LYS A 472 -25.39 1.01 30.52
CA LYS A 472 -26.75 1.47 30.24
C LYS A 472 -27.30 0.65 29.09
N ILE A 473 -28.34 -0.13 29.33
CA ILE A 473 -28.96 -0.99 28.31
C ILE A 473 -30.35 -0.45 28.02
N GLU A 474 -30.68 -0.27 26.74
CA GLU A 474 -32.00 0.24 26.35
C GLU A 474 -33.11 -0.68 26.85
N LYS A 475 -34.24 -0.10 27.26
CA LYS A 475 -35.41 -0.89 27.67
C LYS A 475 -35.83 -1.89 26.59
N ASP A 476 -36.17 -3.10 27.02
CA ASP A 476 -36.60 -4.21 26.16
C ASP A 476 -35.51 -4.72 25.18
N HIS A 477 -34.23 -4.47 25.48
CA HIS A 477 -33.10 -5.11 24.79
C HIS A 477 -33.17 -6.64 24.94
N PRO A 478 -33.05 -7.42 23.83
CA PRO A 478 -33.22 -8.88 23.85
C PRO A 478 -32.24 -9.59 24.80
N ASP A 479 -31.00 -9.10 24.86
CA ASP A 479 -29.93 -9.73 25.65
C ASP A 479 -29.77 -9.21 27.08
N LEU A 480 -30.72 -8.41 27.59
CA LEU A 480 -30.60 -7.83 28.94
C LEU A 480 -30.30 -8.89 30.02
N SER A 481 -30.94 -10.06 29.96
CA SER A 481 -30.72 -11.16 30.90
C SER A 481 -29.29 -11.71 30.81
N MET A 482 -28.71 -11.76 29.61
CA MET A 482 -27.32 -12.17 29.39
C MET A 482 -26.35 -11.16 30.01
N PHE A 483 -26.55 -9.86 29.81
CA PHE A 483 -25.71 -8.86 30.48
C PHE A 483 -25.77 -9.01 32.01
N GLN A 484 -26.97 -9.21 32.56
CA GLN A 484 -27.17 -9.41 34.00
C GLN A 484 -26.47 -10.67 34.50
N SER A 485 -26.54 -11.81 33.79
CA SER A 485 -25.92 -13.05 34.26
C SER A 485 -24.38 -12.98 34.30
N TYR A 486 -23.74 -12.22 33.41
CA TYR A 486 -22.28 -12.16 33.31
C TYR A 486 -21.64 -11.03 34.11
N LEU A 487 -22.35 -9.92 34.30
CA LEU A 487 -21.74 -8.67 34.73
C LEU A 487 -22.41 -8.01 35.94
N ASN A 488 -23.57 -8.46 36.41
CA ASN A 488 -24.33 -7.74 37.46
C ASN A 488 -23.60 -7.61 38.80
N ASP A 489 -22.69 -8.54 39.13
CA ASP A 489 -21.86 -8.46 40.34
C ASP A 489 -20.57 -7.64 40.13
N LYS A 490 -20.30 -7.19 38.90
CA LYS A 490 -19.04 -6.53 38.50
C LYS A 490 -19.22 -5.08 38.05
N VAL A 491 -20.35 -4.77 37.39
CA VAL A 491 -20.69 -3.43 36.90
C VAL A 491 -22.16 -3.13 37.18
N ASN A 492 -22.48 -1.86 37.35
CA ASN A 492 -23.86 -1.41 37.52
C ASN A 492 -24.62 -1.46 36.19
N ILE A 493 -25.65 -2.30 36.09
CA ILE A 493 -26.48 -2.41 34.87
C ILE A 493 -27.76 -1.60 35.07
N ILE A 494 -27.92 -0.55 34.27
CA ILE A 494 -29.07 0.38 34.34
C ILE A 494 -29.88 0.25 33.05
N LYS A 495 -31.21 0.17 33.18
CA LYS A 495 -32.12 0.30 32.04
C LYS A 495 -32.40 1.78 31.78
N TYR A 496 -32.41 2.22 30.52
CA TYR A 496 -32.80 3.58 30.15
C TYR A 496 -33.91 3.61 29.10
#